data_AF-A0A3B0UYI1-F1
#
_entry.id   AF-A0A3B0UYI1-F1
#
_cell.length_a   1.000
_cell.length_b   1.000
_cell.length_c   1.000
_cell.angle_alpha   90.00
_cell.angle_beta   90.00
_cell.angle_gamma   90.00
#
_symmetry.space_group_name_H-M   'P 1'
#
loop_
_entity.id
_entity.type
_entity.pdbx_description
1 polymer ?
#
loop_
_entity_poly.entity_id
_entity_poly.type
_entity_poly.pdbx_seq_one_letter_code
_entity_poly.pdbx_strand_id
1 'polypeptide(L)'
;MEISSRRFALKLLPILLGIGLLLLWDGMGEPLRPSSLLPMTTPILAEDVVQGRLNEVAPAPHGDVRLQYRFVAQHNGLREVELLLARNGEPDAAEDGRFTLTLSDAQGNQIVTQSLPTRQLRHNQPFVLRIPLQPNSAGRPYYLELSGSEDNRVTVWGYTVDLLEGTELSVTAGSLNNDLPQTAVQELRFTSRYQLTWGDALGKIGQLLWQNGSLLLLALLFLLLPGMLLLQLRSFRYIISDPMAKWGVALALGTAVWPIGWYLLSLLGGRFSGGLLWALLISGWLLILFLHRKNTKIQRKNYPSDRRSPTPSPLHPFTQNWHKEHTLLFLLLLTGLAVRLLAVRDIVFPPWVDSVRHGLITAVMSQSGQTIT
;
A
#
# COMPACT_ATOMS: atom_id res chain seq x y z
N MET A 1 -32.14 -37.23 11.63
CA MET A 1 -31.55 -36.21 10.73
C MET A 1 -31.56 -34.79 11.34
N GLU A 2 -32.37 -34.49 12.37
CA GLU A 2 -32.46 -33.16 13.00
C GLU A 2 -31.27 -32.73 13.88
N ILE A 3 -30.52 -33.65 14.47
CA ILE A 3 -29.47 -33.32 15.46
C ILE A 3 -28.24 -32.64 14.80
N SER A 4 -28.03 -32.85 13.49
CA SER A 4 -26.94 -32.24 12.72
C SER A 4 -27.15 -30.75 12.46
N SER A 5 -28.41 -30.33 12.23
CA SER A 5 -28.77 -28.94 11.90
C SER A 5 -28.51 -27.98 13.07
N ARG A 6 -28.87 -28.38 14.31
CA ARG A 6 -28.67 -27.54 15.51
C ARG A 6 -27.20 -27.26 15.81
N ARG A 7 -26.30 -28.23 15.60
CA ARG A 7 -24.85 -28.03 15.80
C ARG A 7 -24.21 -27.13 14.74
N PHE A 8 -24.78 -27.08 13.53
CA PHE A 8 -24.32 -26.18 12.48
C PHE A 8 -24.75 -24.73 12.76
N ALA A 9 -26.00 -24.53 13.17
CA ALA A 9 -26.53 -23.21 13.55
C ALA A 9 -25.75 -22.57 14.72
N LEU A 10 -25.43 -23.35 15.77
CA LEU A 10 -24.65 -22.86 16.91
C LEU A 10 -23.21 -22.43 16.55
N LYS A 11 -22.61 -23.02 15.50
CA LYS A 11 -21.25 -22.67 15.06
C LYS A 11 -21.22 -21.45 14.13
N LEU A 12 -22.29 -21.20 13.40
CA LEU A 12 -22.42 -20.00 12.56
C LEU A 12 -22.80 -18.76 13.36
N LEU A 13 -23.49 -18.93 14.49
CA LEU A 13 -23.93 -17.83 15.36
C LEU A 13 -22.79 -16.86 15.73
N PRO A 14 -21.61 -17.27 16.23
CA PRO A 14 -20.54 -16.32 16.58
C PRO A 14 -19.92 -15.64 15.35
N ILE A 15 -19.89 -16.30 14.19
CA ILE A 15 -19.37 -15.71 12.94
C ILE A 15 -20.35 -14.65 12.42
N LEU A 16 -21.64 -14.98 12.38
CA LEU A 16 -22.69 -14.03 11.98
C LEU A 16 -22.84 -12.89 12.97
N LEU A 17 -22.64 -13.15 14.26
CA LEU A 17 -22.66 -12.13 15.30
C LEU A 17 -21.39 -11.27 15.24
N GLY A 18 -20.24 -11.84 14.86
CA GLY A 18 -19.01 -11.10 14.58
C GLY A 18 -19.13 -10.20 13.34
N ILE A 19 -19.61 -10.74 12.22
CA ILE A 19 -19.90 -9.98 10.98
C ILE A 19 -20.97 -8.92 11.25
N GLY A 20 -22.03 -9.30 11.97
CA GLY A 20 -23.11 -8.40 12.38
C GLY A 20 -22.60 -7.26 13.25
N LEU A 21 -21.78 -7.55 14.26
CA LEU A 21 -21.12 -6.52 15.08
C LEU A 21 -20.19 -5.64 14.24
N LEU A 22 -19.45 -6.20 13.29
CA LEU A 22 -18.56 -5.42 12.40
C LEU A 22 -19.34 -4.47 11.49
N LEU A 23 -20.45 -4.94 10.91
CA LEU A 23 -21.32 -4.13 10.05
C LEU A 23 -22.15 -3.12 10.86
N LEU A 24 -22.61 -3.49 12.05
CA LEU A 24 -23.39 -2.63 12.94
C LEU A 24 -22.47 -1.56 13.58
N TRP A 25 -21.21 -1.92 13.89
CA TRP A 25 -20.15 -0.98 14.23
C TRP A 25 -19.82 -0.02 13.09
N ASP A 26 -19.82 -0.52 11.84
CA ASP A 26 -19.57 0.34 10.68
C ASP A 26 -20.74 1.28 10.37
N GLY A 27 -21.98 0.81 10.61
CA GLY A 27 -23.23 1.52 10.34
C GLY A 27 -23.70 2.48 11.45
N MET A 28 -23.27 2.32 12.70
CA MET A 28 -23.70 3.18 13.82
C MET A 28 -23.09 4.60 13.84
N GLY A 29 -22.24 4.94 12.86
CA GLY A 29 -21.72 6.31 12.72
C GLY A 29 -20.79 6.75 13.85
N GLU A 30 -20.40 8.02 13.82
CA GLU A 30 -19.21 8.55 14.50
C GLU A 30 -19.12 8.55 16.05
N PRO A 31 -20.19 8.53 16.87
CA PRO A 31 -20.02 8.94 18.28
C PRO A 31 -19.28 7.92 19.17
N LEU A 32 -19.02 6.69 18.70
CA LEU A 32 -18.31 5.65 19.47
C LEU A 32 -17.00 5.18 18.83
N ARG A 33 -16.59 5.73 17.68
CA ARG A 33 -15.32 5.35 17.05
C ARG A 33 -14.15 6.06 17.76
N PRO A 34 -13.11 5.34 18.20
CA PRO A 34 -11.84 5.97 18.53
C PRO A 34 -11.38 6.75 17.30
N SER A 35 -10.96 8.01 17.46
CA SER A 35 -10.50 8.89 16.38
C SER A 35 -9.29 8.34 15.59
N SER A 36 -8.69 7.24 16.03
CA SER A 36 -7.62 6.51 15.36
C SER A 36 -8.08 5.43 14.37
N LEU A 37 -9.37 5.09 14.33
CA LEU A 37 -9.90 4.06 13.43
C LEU A 37 -10.80 4.69 12.36
N LEU A 38 -10.21 4.91 11.19
CA LEU A 38 -10.92 5.32 9.99
C LEU A 38 -12.04 4.30 9.67
N PRO A 39 -13.26 4.75 9.27
CA PRO A 39 -14.32 3.88 8.79
C PRO A 39 -13.78 2.95 7.68
N MET A 40 -14.14 1.66 7.66
CA MET A 40 -13.76 0.78 6.53
C MET A 40 -14.30 1.29 5.19
N THR A 41 -15.31 2.17 5.24
CA THR A 41 -15.97 2.84 4.13
C THR A 41 -15.34 4.18 3.76
N THR A 42 -14.38 4.70 4.52
CA THR A 42 -13.65 5.90 4.07
C THR A 42 -12.76 5.53 2.90
N PRO A 43 -12.86 6.27 1.78
CA PRO A 43 -12.00 6.02 0.64
C PRO A 43 -10.54 6.17 1.08
N ILE A 44 -9.73 5.16 0.77
CA ILE A 44 -8.29 5.23 0.99
C ILE A 44 -7.75 6.26 -0.01
N LEU A 45 -7.46 7.46 0.49
CA LEU A 45 -6.80 8.50 -0.26
C LEU A 45 -5.30 8.38 -0.06
N ALA A 46 -4.57 8.28 -1.16
CA ALA A 46 -3.12 8.31 -1.18
C ALA A 46 -2.65 9.47 -2.04
N GLU A 47 -1.45 9.98 -1.74
CA GLU A 47 -0.82 11.01 -2.54
C GLU A 47 -0.39 10.43 -3.89
N ASP A 48 -0.67 11.16 -4.96
CA ASP A 48 -0.33 10.77 -6.33
C ASP A 48 0.91 11.55 -6.79
N VAL A 49 0.78 12.86 -6.91
CA VAL A 49 1.88 13.78 -7.22
C VAL A 49 2.04 14.75 -6.06
N VAL A 50 3.26 14.88 -5.57
CA VAL A 50 3.60 15.78 -4.47
C VAL A 50 4.82 16.59 -4.85
N GLN A 51 4.72 17.89 -4.70
CA GLN A 51 5.89 18.76 -4.65
C GLN A 51 5.98 19.41 -3.28
N GLY A 52 7.06 19.15 -2.54
CA GLY A 52 7.15 19.54 -1.12
C GLY A 52 7.84 20.88 -0.85
N ARG A 53 8.60 21.42 -1.81
CA ARG A 53 9.35 22.68 -1.64
C ARG A 53 8.46 23.88 -2.02
N LEU A 54 8.87 25.11 -1.83
CA LEU A 54 8.20 26.30 -2.40
C LEU A 54 9.21 27.43 -2.41
N ASN A 55 9.19 28.28 -3.43
CA ASN A 55 10.14 29.39 -3.50
C ASN A 55 9.57 30.69 -4.07
N GLU A 56 8.44 30.66 -4.78
CA GLU A 56 7.89 31.87 -5.39
C GLU A 56 6.36 31.85 -5.46
N VAL A 57 5.75 33.03 -5.56
CA VAL A 57 4.30 33.25 -5.61
C VAL A 57 3.89 33.52 -7.05
N ALA A 58 2.94 32.76 -7.59
CA ALA A 58 2.43 32.99 -8.94
C ALA A 58 1.66 34.33 -9.02
N PRO A 59 1.64 35.02 -10.18
CA PRO A 59 0.88 36.26 -10.32
C PRO A 59 -0.61 36.01 -10.05
N ALA A 60 -1.28 36.92 -9.34
CA ALA A 60 -2.69 36.75 -9.03
C ALA A 60 -3.52 36.86 -10.32
N PRO A 61 -4.41 35.88 -10.62
CA PRO A 61 -5.28 35.98 -11.77
C PRO A 61 -6.34 37.05 -11.49
N HIS A 62 -6.22 38.21 -12.13
CA HIS A 62 -7.17 39.31 -12.00
C HIS A 62 -7.73 39.68 -13.39
N GLY A 63 -9.04 39.95 -13.43
CA GLY A 63 -9.74 40.28 -14.68
C GLY A 63 -9.62 39.17 -15.71
N ASP A 64 -9.04 39.50 -16.87
CA ASP A 64 -8.86 38.57 -17.99
C ASP A 64 -7.62 37.66 -17.87
N VAL A 65 -6.79 37.84 -16.84
CA VAL A 65 -5.59 37.00 -16.63
C VAL A 65 -5.99 35.66 -16.03
N ARG A 66 -5.56 34.57 -16.67
CA ARG A 66 -5.79 33.20 -16.22
C ARG A 66 -4.49 32.43 -16.16
N LEU A 67 -4.31 31.65 -15.10
CA LEU A 67 -3.23 30.68 -15.00
C LEU A 67 -3.79 29.31 -15.39
N GLN A 68 -3.18 28.66 -16.37
CA GLN A 68 -3.53 27.30 -16.72
C GLN A 68 -2.34 26.40 -16.41
N TYR A 69 -2.57 25.42 -15.55
CA TYR A 69 -1.56 24.47 -15.12
C TYR A 69 -1.93 23.07 -15.57
N ARG A 70 -1.05 22.44 -16.34
CA ARG A 70 -1.19 21.07 -16.81
C ARG A 70 -0.43 20.14 -15.86
N PHE A 71 -1.06 19.03 -15.48
CA PHE A 71 -0.41 17.93 -14.77
C PHE A 71 -0.92 16.58 -15.29
N VAL A 72 -0.16 15.51 -15.06
CA VAL A 72 -0.54 14.14 -15.43
C VAL A 72 -0.75 13.33 -14.16
N ALA A 73 -1.93 12.71 -14.02
CA ALA A 73 -2.17 11.81 -12.90
C ALA A 73 -1.36 10.51 -13.09
N GLN A 74 -0.62 10.07 -12.07
CA GLN A 74 0.20 8.86 -12.17
C GLN A 74 -0.64 7.60 -11.90
N HIS A 75 -1.71 7.75 -11.12
CA HIS A 75 -2.61 6.67 -10.73
C HIS A 75 -4.06 6.89 -11.15
N ASN A 76 -4.79 5.78 -11.24
CA ASN A 76 -6.23 5.77 -11.40
C ASN A 76 -6.91 6.25 -10.12
N GLY A 77 -8.07 6.87 -10.26
CA GLY A 77 -8.90 7.31 -9.15
C GLY A 77 -8.61 8.73 -8.68
N LEU A 78 -8.14 9.65 -9.53
CA LEU A 78 -7.96 11.06 -9.15
C LEU A 78 -9.23 11.58 -8.44
N ARG A 79 -9.03 12.17 -7.26
CA ARG A 79 -10.12 12.51 -6.34
C ARG A 79 -9.98 13.90 -5.73
N GLU A 80 -8.77 14.31 -5.41
CA GLU A 80 -8.51 15.64 -4.84
C GLU A 80 -7.30 16.29 -5.50
N VAL A 81 -7.36 17.61 -5.61
CA VAL A 81 -6.21 18.46 -5.93
C VAL A 81 -6.10 19.49 -4.82
N GLU A 82 -4.99 19.47 -4.11
CA GLU A 82 -4.66 20.45 -3.08
C GLU A 82 -3.69 21.49 -3.63
N LEU A 83 -3.95 22.75 -3.33
CA LEU A 83 -3.12 23.90 -3.66
C LEU A 83 -2.78 24.65 -2.39
N LEU A 84 -1.62 25.29 -2.33
CA LEU A 84 -1.30 26.21 -1.25
C LEU A 84 -1.58 27.64 -1.70
N LEU A 85 -2.59 28.28 -1.11
CA LEU A 85 -2.96 29.63 -1.48
C LEU A 85 -1.93 30.65 -0.98
N ALA A 86 -1.62 31.60 -1.84
CA ALA A 86 -0.88 32.80 -1.50
C ALA A 86 -1.80 34.01 -1.67
N ARG A 87 -1.68 34.97 -0.76
CA ARG A 87 -2.47 36.20 -0.78
C ARG A 87 -1.54 37.40 -0.82
N ASN A 88 -1.83 38.34 -1.72
CA ASN A 88 -1.13 39.61 -1.85
C ASN A 88 -1.87 40.68 -1.02
N GLY A 89 -1.35 40.98 0.17
CA GLY A 89 -1.91 41.98 1.08
C GLY A 89 -2.88 41.43 2.13
N GLU A 90 -3.17 42.26 3.14
CA GLU A 90 -4.10 41.95 4.23
C GLU A 90 -5.56 41.98 3.75
N PRO A 91 -6.46 41.18 4.36
CA PRO A 91 -7.86 41.19 4.01
C PRO A 91 -8.56 42.49 4.42
N ASP A 92 -9.14 43.17 3.43
CA ASP A 92 -10.02 44.32 3.65
C ASP A 92 -11.50 43.87 3.60
N ALA A 93 -12.31 44.41 4.51
CA ALA A 93 -13.74 44.13 4.60
C ALA A 93 -14.53 44.62 3.38
N ALA A 94 -13.97 45.58 2.63
CA ALA A 94 -14.56 46.12 1.40
C ALA A 94 -14.24 45.28 0.14
N GLU A 95 -13.42 44.23 0.24
CA GLU A 95 -13.08 43.41 -0.93
C GLU A 95 -14.26 42.56 -1.42
N ASP A 96 -14.56 42.67 -2.71
CA ASP A 96 -15.55 41.83 -3.42
C ASP A 96 -14.89 40.89 -4.45
N GLY A 97 -13.60 40.60 -4.24
CA GLY A 97 -12.84 39.69 -5.09
C GLY A 97 -13.38 38.26 -5.07
N ARG A 98 -13.28 37.57 -6.20
CA ARG A 98 -13.55 36.13 -6.32
C ARG A 98 -12.35 35.41 -6.91
N PHE A 99 -12.04 34.26 -6.33
CA PHE A 99 -11.05 33.32 -6.84
C PHE A 99 -11.78 32.07 -7.33
N THR A 100 -11.53 31.69 -8.57
CA THR A 100 -12.22 30.57 -9.24
C THR A 100 -11.20 29.56 -9.75
N LEU A 101 -11.42 28.30 -9.36
CA LEU A 101 -10.65 27.14 -9.78
C LEU A 101 -11.51 26.26 -10.65
N THR A 102 -11.00 25.90 -11.82
CA THR A 102 -11.65 25.00 -12.76
C THR A 102 -10.70 23.88 -13.12
N LEU A 103 -11.16 22.64 -13.02
CA LEU A 103 -10.42 21.47 -13.49
C LEU A 103 -11.11 20.90 -14.72
N SER A 104 -10.35 20.68 -15.79
CA SER A 104 -10.80 20.03 -17.02
C SER A 104 -9.93 18.83 -17.38
N ASP A 105 -10.52 17.92 -18.16
CA ASP A 105 -9.82 16.77 -18.72
C ASP A 105 -9.02 17.13 -19.99
N ALA A 106 -8.34 16.13 -20.55
CA ALA A 106 -7.56 16.27 -21.79
C ALA A 106 -8.37 16.72 -23.01
N GLN A 107 -9.70 16.53 -22.99
CA GLN A 107 -10.61 16.91 -24.05
C GLN A 107 -11.19 18.31 -23.84
N GLY A 108 -10.82 19.00 -22.75
CA GLY A 108 -11.37 20.29 -22.36
C GLY A 108 -12.73 20.21 -21.69
N ASN A 109 -13.22 19.01 -21.35
CA ASN A 109 -14.46 18.89 -20.58
C ASN A 109 -14.19 19.32 -19.14
N GLN A 110 -15.01 20.24 -18.66
CA GLN A 110 -14.97 20.71 -17.29
C GLN A 110 -15.46 19.62 -16.33
N ILE A 111 -14.61 19.22 -15.39
CA ILE A 111 -14.91 18.19 -14.39
C ILE A 111 -15.52 18.83 -13.13
N VAL A 112 -14.90 19.91 -12.65
CA VAL A 112 -15.38 20.66 -11.48
C VAL A 112 -14.93 22.11 -11.56
N THR A 113 -15.77 23.01 -11.04
CA THR A 113 -15.40 24.40 -10.80
C THR A 113 -15.86 24.83 -9.42
N GLN A 114 -15.00 25.57 -8.74
CA GLN A 114 -15.26 26.12 -7.44
C GLN A 114 -14.87 27.60 -7.43
N SER A 115 -15.83 28.46 -7.08
CA SER A 115 -15.61 29.90 -6.98
C SER A 115 -15.85 30.35 -5.56
N LEU A 116 -14.88 31.05 -4.98
CA LEU A 116 -14.85 31.45 -3.58
C LEU A 116 -14.59 32.94 -3.44
N PRO A 117 -15.22 33.62 -2.48
CA PRO A 117 -14.92 35.02 -2.21
C PRO A 117 -13.53 35.14 -1.55
N THR A 118 -12.68 36.03 -2.06
CA THR A 118 -11.29 36.18 -1.62
C THR A 118 -11.15 36.55 -0.16
N ARG A 119 -12.12 37.29 0.41
CA ARG A 119 -12.18 37.63 1.84
C ARG A 119 -12.20 36.42 2.79
N GLN A 120 -12.60 35.24 2.31
CA GLN A 120 -12.60 34.00 3.11
C GLN A 120 -11.29 33.23 3.03
N LEU A 121 -10.40 33.61 2.11
CA LEU A 121 -9.15 32.91 1.82
C LEU A 121 -7.98 33.58 2.53
N ARG A 122 -7.18 32.78 3.24
CA ARG A 122 -6.02 33.23 4.00
C ARG A 122 -4.72 32.91 3.26
N HIS A 123 -3.69 33.72 3.50
CA HIS A 123 -2.33 33.41 3.06
C HIS A 123 -1.86 32.09 3.68
N ASN A 124 -1.18 31.24 2.91
CA ASN A 124 -0.71 29.89 3.31
C ASN A 124 -1.82 28.93 3.73
N GLN A 125 -3.05 29.14 3.25
CA GLN A 125 -4.15 28.20 3.47
C GLN A 125 -4.06 27.05 2.46
N PRO A 126 -4.04 25.78 2.91
CA PRO A 126 -4.23 24.65 2.02
C PRO A 126 -5.68 24.66 1.52
N PHE A 127 -5.83 24.60 0.21
CA PHE A 127 -7.12 24.57 -0.46
C PHE A 127 -7.30 23.27 -1.22
N VAL A 128 -8.31 22.49 -0.86
CA VAL A 128 -8.57 21.18 -1.46
C VAL A 128 -9.78 21.24 -2.39
N LEU A 129 -9.53 21.10 -3.68
CA LEU A 129 -10.55 20.91 -4.71
C LEU A 129 -10.93 19.43 -4.76
N ARG A 130 -12.16 19.10 -4.32
CA ARG A 130 -12.70 17.74 -4.37
C ARG A 130 -13.43 17.48 -5.68
N ILE A 131 -13.13 16.35 -6.30
CA ILE A 131 -13.56 16.02 -7.66
C ILE A 131 -14.34 14.70 -7.65
N PRO A 132 -15.33 14.48 -8.55
CA PRO A 132 -15.88 13.14 -8.78
C PRO A 132 -14.78 12.13 -9.12
N LEU A 133 -14.89 10.89 -8.61
CA LEU A 133 -13.88 9.84 -8.82
C LEU A 133 -13.61 9.66 -10.32
N GLN A 134 -12.34 9.75 -10.72
CA GLN A 134 -11.89 9.52 -12.09
C GLN A 134 -11.22 8.13 -12.20
N PRO A 135 -11.97 7.05 -12.49
CA PRO A 135 -11.45 5.67 -12.39
C PRO A 135 -10.36 5.33 -13.40
N ASN A 136 -10.23 6.08 -14.49
CA ASN A 136 -9.26 5.85 -15.56
C ASN A 136 -8.30 7.04 -15.72
N SER A 137 -7.91 7.69 -14.63
CA SER A 137 -7.06 8.89 -14.65
C SER A 137 -5.58 8.63 -14.93
N ALA A 138 -5.08 7.41 -14.73
CA ALA A 138 -3.65 7.12 -14.87
C ALA A 138 -3.11 7.48 -16.26
N GLY A 139 -2.02 8.24 -16.28
CA GLY A 139 -1.35 8.71 -17.50
C GLY A 139 -2.11 9.78 -18.29
N ARG A 140 -3.26 10.28 -17.80
CA ARG A 140 -4.04 11.31 -18.49
C ARG A 140 -3.64 12.71 -18.02
N PRO A 141 -3.51 13.68 -18.95
CA PRO A 141 -3.32 15.06 -18.58
C PRO A 141 -4.64 15.68 -18.11
N TYR A 142 -4.52 16.55 -17.12
CA TYR A 142 -5.58 17.40 -16.59
C TYR A 142 -5.11 18.85 -16.61
N TYR A 143 -6.05 19.77 -16.78
CA TYR A 143 -5.78 21.20 -16.83
C TYR A 143 -6.51 21.88 -15.68
N LEU A 144 -5.74 22.53 -14.82
CA LEU A 144 -6.22 23.34 -13.72
C LEU A 144 -6.14 24.81 -14.14
N GLU A 145 -7.28 25.46 -14.30
CA GLU A 145 -7.39 26.87 -14.59
C GLU A 145 -7.70 27.65 -13.31
N LEU A 146 -6.89 28.67 -13.03
CA LEU A 146 -7.10 29.66 -11.98
C LEU A 146 -7.50 30.96 -12.66
N SER A 147 -8.65 31.49 -12.25
CA SER A 147 -9.18 32.78 -12.70
C SER A 147 -9.66 33.58 -11.49
N GLY A 148 -9.79 34.89 -11.65
CA GLY A 148 -10.33 35.74 -10.61
C GLY A 148 -11.03 36.96 -11.16
N SER A 149 -11.87 37.60 -10.35
CA SER A 149 -12.43 38.91 -10.68
C SER A 149 -11.34 40.00 -10.66
N GLU A 150 -11.68 41.21 -11.09
CA GLU A 150 -10.76 42.37 -11.05
C GLU A 150 -10.15 42.59 -9.66
N ASP A 151 -10.95 42.48 -8.59
CA ASP A 151 -10.47 42.66 -7.21
C ASP A 151 -9.80 41.41 -6.60
N ASN A 152 -9.44 40.40 -7.41
CA ASN A 152 -8.80 39.19 -6.88
C ASN A 152 -7.35 39.44 -6.45
N ARG A 153 -7.07 39.17 -5.16
CA ARG A 153 -5.72 39.25 -4.56
C ARG A 153 -5.15 37.89 -4.16
N VAL A 154 -5.86 36.81 -4.47
CA VAL A 154 -5.49 35.45 -4.11
C VAL A 154 -4.92 34.72 -5.31
N THR A 155 -3.82 34.03 -5.07
CA THR A 155 -3.08 33.23 -6.04
C THR A 155 -2.61 31.95 -5.33
N VAL A 156 -1.66 31.26 -5.93
CA VAL A 156 -1.05 30.04 -5.40
C VAL A 156 0.46 30.16 -5.35
N TRP A 157 1.05 29.42 -4.42
CA TRP A 157 2.50 29.19 -4.42
C TRP A 157 2.92 28.38 -5.64
N GLY A 158 4.18 28.53 -6.03
CA GLY A 158 4.77 27.82 -7.15
C GLY A 158 6.28 27.64 -7.04
N TYR A 159 6.86 27.21 -8.15
CA TYR A 159 8.25 26.85 -8.33
C TYR A 159 8.86 27.53 -9.53
N THR A 160 10.14 27.86 -9.40
CA THR A 160 11.00 28.30 -10.52
C THR A 160 12.10 27.32 -10.88
N VAL A 161 12.34 26.32 -10.04
CA VAL A 161 13.40 25.30 -10.18
C VAL A 161 12.87 23.92 -9.76
N ASP A 162 13.56 22.85 -10.13
CA ASP A 162 13.19 21.45 -9.83
C ASP A 162 11.79 21.06 -10.34
N LEU A 163 11.52 21.39 -11.60
CA LEU A 163 10.22 21.18 -12.24
C LEU A 163 9.91 19.69 -12.43
N LEU A 164 8.65 19.32 -12.23
CA LEU A 164 8.18 17.97 -12.46
C LEU A 164 7.97 17.71 -13.96
N GLU A 165 8.47 16.57 -14.45
CA GLU A 165 8.26 16.17 -15.84
C GLU A 165 6.76 16.05 -16.19
N GLY A 166 6.39 16.57 -17.36
CA GLY A 166 5.02 16.49 -17.86
C GLY A 166 4.06 17.54 -17.27
N THR A 167 4.57 18.49 -16.51
CA THR A 167 3.82 19.64 -16.02
C THR A 167 4.16 20.90 -16.81
N GLU A 168 3.20 21.83 -16.90
CA GLU A 168 3.37 23.06 -17.66
C GLU A 168 2.45 24.14 -17.10
N LEU A 169 3.00 25.28 -16.71
CA LEU A 169 2.24 26.47 -16.38
C LEU A 169 2.24 27.44 -17.56
N SER A 170 1.04 27.78 -18.05
CA SER A 170 0.85 28.85 -19.01
C SER A 170 0.06 29.99 -18.35
N VAL A 171 0.48 31.22 -18.65
CA VAL A 171 -0.27 32.43 -18.29
C VAL A 171 -0.92 32.93 -19.54
N THR A 172 -2.24 33.06 -19.51
CA THR A 172 -3.03 33.57 -20.64
C THR A 172 -3.72 34.87 -20.21
N ALA A 173 -3.78 35.82 -21.13
CA ALA A 173 -4.55 37.04 -20.97
C ALA A 173 -5.67 37.06 -22.02
N GLY A 174 -6.73 37.81 -21.76
CA GLY A 174 -7.84 37.99 -22.70
C GLY A 174 -7.38 38.54 -24.05
N SER A 175 -8.15 38.29 -25.10
CA SER A 175 -7.79 38.62 -26.50
C SER A 175 -7.55 40.12 -26.77
N LEU A 176 -7.83 40.98 -25.80
CA LEU A 176 -7.68 42.44 -25.89
C LEU A 176 -6.50 42.96 -25.04
N ASN A 177 -5.87 42.12 -24.21
CA ASN A 177 -4.83 42.54 -23.28
C ASN A 177 -3.51 41.82 -23.59
N ASN A 178 -2.53 42.56 -24.13
CA ASN A 178 -1.22 42.01 -24.48
C ASN A 178 -0.21 42.06 -23.32
N ASP A 179 -0.57 42.70 -22.20
CA ASP A 179 0.30 42.83 -21.04
C ASP A 179 0.15 41.59 -20.15
N LEU A 180 0.96 40.57 -20.43
CA LEU A 180 1.09 39.40 -19.56
C LEU A 180 1.95 39.75 -18.33
N PRO A 181 1.52 39.40 -17.11
CA PRO A 181 2.36 39.59 -15.94
C PRO A 181 3.63 38.74 -16.07
N GLN A 182 4.79 39.37 -15.90
CA GLN A 182 6.06 38.66 -15.87
C GLN A 182 6.11 37.79 -14.62
N THR A 183 6.42 36.51 -14.79
CA THR A 183 6.57 35.54 -13.70
C THR A 183 7.72 34.61 -14.00
N ALA A 184 8.56 34.34 -12.99
CA ALA A 184 9.56 33.28 -13.08
C ALA A 184 8.98 31.91 -12.69
N VAL A 185 7.77 31.88 -12.13
CA VAL A 185 7.04 30.66 -11.78
C VAL A 185 6.73 29.85 -13.05
N GLN A 186 7.20 28.60 -13.06
CA GLN A 186 7.00 27.64 -14.14
C GLN A 186 6.08 26.47 -13.73
N GLU A 187 5.82 26.32 -12.43
CA GLU A 187 4.98 25.24 -11.90
C GLU A 187 4.28 25.68 -10.61
N LEU A 188 3.10 25.12 -10.32
CA LEU A 188 2.32 25.43 -9.12
C LEU A 188 2.61 24.44 -7.99
N ARG A 189 2.58 24.91 -6.74
CA ARG A 189 2.55 24.05 -5.54
C ARG A 189 1.22 23.32 -5.52
N PHE A 190 1.27 22.06 -5.96
CA PHE A 190 0.10 21.20 -5.95
C PHE A 190 0.40 19.83 -5.34
N THR A 191 -0.63 19.23 -4.77
CA THR A 191 -0.64 17.82 -4.38
C THR A 191 -1.91 17.19 -4.94
N SER A 192 -1.78 16.22 -5.85
CA SER A 192 -2.93 15.42 -6.28
C SER A 192 -3.06 14.19 -5.37
N ARG A 193 -4.31 13.80 -5.09
CA ARG A 193 -4.61 12.55 -4.36
C ARG A 193 -5.54 11.68 -5.18
N TYR A 194 -5.25 10.39 -5.15
CA TYR A 194 -6.09 9.37 -5.78
C TYR A 194 -6.76 8.52 -4.71
N GLN A 195 -7.96 8.06 -5.04
CA GLN A 195 -8.68 7.07 -4.28
C GLN A 195 -8.36 5.70 -4.85
N LEU A 196 -7.73 4.84 -4.05
CA LEU A 196 -7.47 3.46 -4.46
C LEU A 196 -8.78 2.70 -4.60
N THR A 197 -9.07 2.22 -5.81
CA THR A 197 -10.19 1.31 -6.03
C THR A 197 -9.78 -0.14 -5.72
N TRP A 198 -10.74 -0.98 -5.32
CA TRP A 198 -10.47 -2.41 -5.10
C TRP A 198 -9.95 -3.11 -6.35
N GLY A 199 -10.43 -2.70 -7.54
CA GLY A 199 -9.97 -3.22 -8.81
C GLY A 199 -8.49 -2.92 -9.06
N ASP A 200 -8.08 -1.66 -8.86
CA ASP A 200 -6.68 -1.25 -9.00
C ASP A 200 -5.79 -1.91 -7.95
N ALA A 201 -6.27 -2.03 -6.70
CA ALA A 201 -5.54 -2.69 -5.63
C ALA A 201 -5.25 -4.17 -5.94
N LEU A 202 -6.28 -4.92 -6.36
CA LEU A 202 -6.14 -6.32 -6.75
C LEU A 202 -5.28 -6.47 -8.01
N GLY A 203 -5.44 -5.57 -8.98
CA GLY A 203 -4.60 -5.51 -10.18
C GLY A 203 -3.12 -5.32 -9.84
N LYS A 204 -2.80 -4.37 -8.96
CA LYS A 204 -1.42 -4.13 -8.48
C LYS A 204 -0.85 -5.35 -7.73
N ILE A 205 -1.63 -5.98 -6.85
CA ILE A 205 -1.21 -7.23 -6.17
C ILE A 205 -0.96 -8.34 -7.19
N GLY A 206 -1.88 -8.53 -8.14
CA GLY A 206 -1.76 -9.54 -9.19
C GLY A 206 -0.52 -9.33 -10.06
N GLN A 207 -0.27 -8.09 -10.48
CA GLN A 207 0.91 -7.72 -11.23
C GLN A 207 2.20 -7.96 -10.44
N LEU A 208 2.22 -7.63 -9.15
CA LEU A 208 3.36 -7.87 -8.26
C LEU A 208 3.64 -9.37 -8.14
N LEU A 209 2.61 -10.18 -7.88
CA LEU A 209 2.71 -11.64 -7.82
C LEU A 209 3.14 -12.25 -9.15
N TRP A 210 2.72 -11.68 -10.28
CA TRP A 210 3.13 -12.14 -11.60
C TRP A 210 4.60 -11.82 -11.88
N GLN A 211 5.01 -10.57 -11.68
CA GLN A 211 6.37 -10.10 -11.98
C GLN A 211 7.41 -10.65 -11.00
N ASN A 212 7.05 -10.78 -9.72
CA ASN A 212 7.97 -11.14 -8.64
C ASN A 212 7.65 -12.50 -8.00
N GLY A 213 6.69 -13.26 -8.54
CA GLY A 213 6.21 -14.50 -7.92
C GLY A 213 7.30 -15.55 -7.70
N SER A 214 8.23 -15.67 -8.65
CA SER A 214 9.37 -16.57 -8.52
C SER A 214 10.31 -16.15 -7.38
N LEU A 215 10.59 -14.86 -7.25
CA LEU A 215 11.41 -14.31 -6.16
C LEU A 215 10.69 -14.43 -4.81
N LEU A 216 9.38 -14.19 -4.76
CA LEU A 216 8.57 -14.39 -3.56
C LEU A 216 8.55 -15.85 -3.13
N LEU A 217 8.42 -16.78 -4.08
CA LEU A 217 8.51 -18.21 -3.82
C LEU A 217 9.90 -18.59 -3.29
N LEU A 218 10.96 -18.05 -3.91
CA LEU A 218 12.33 -18.28 -3.48
C LEU A 218 12.56 -17.75 -2.06
N ALA A 219 12.08 -16.53 -1.77
CA ALA A 219 12.14 -15.92 -0.44
C ALA A 219 11.36 -16.75 0.58
N LEU A 220 10.18 -17.28 0.22
CA LEU A 220 9.40 -18.16 1.09
C LEU A 220 10.13 -19.47 1.37
N LEU A 221 10.73 -20.09 0.35
CA LEU A 221 11.54 -21.30 0.52
C LEU A 221 12.76 -21.06 1.39
N PHE A 222 13.40 -19.90 1.24
CA PHE A 222 14.52 -19.50 2.07
C PHE A 222 14.08 -19.25 3.53
N LEU A 223 12.97 -18.53 3.73
CA LEU A 223 12.39 -18.25 5.04
C LEU A 223 12.04 -19.54 5.80
N LEU A 224 11.45 -20.52 5.11
CA LEU A 224 11.02 -21.80 5.69
C LEU A 224 12.19 -22.75 6.02
N LEU A 225 13.35 -22.56 5.39
CA LEU A 225 14.46 -23.50 5.43
C LEU A 225 14.93 -23.87 6.86
N PRO A 226 15.27 -22.93 7.76
CA PRO A 226 15.75 -23.29 9.08
C PRO A 226 14.66 -23.97 9.93
N GLY A 227 13.40 -23.53 9.81
CA GLY A 227 12.29 -24.19 10.49
C GLY A 227 12.08 -25.63 10.02
N MET A 228 12.15 -25.87 8.72
CA MET A 228 12.06 -27.22 8.15
C MET A 228 13.24 -28.12 8.59
N LEU A 229 14.46 -27.58 8.68
CA LEU A 229 15.62 -28.30 9.21
C LEU A 229 15.43 -28.68 10.68
N LEU A 230 14.96 -27.75 11.52
CA LEU A 230 14.68 -28.02 12.94
C LEU A 230 13.60 -29.09 13.12
N LEU A 231 12.57 -29.10 12.28
CA LEU A 231 11.53 -30.14 12.30
C LEU A 231 12.06 -31.53 11.89
N GLN A 232 13.20 -31.62 11.21
CA GLN A 232 13.83 -32.92 10.95
C GLN A 232 14.52 -33.50 12.19
N LEU A 233 14.76 -32.71 13.24
CA LEU A 233 15.31 -33.21 14.51
C LEU A 233 14.34 -34.20 15.17
N ARG A 234 14.90 -35.24 15.78
CA ARG A 234 14.15 -36.43 16.24
C ARG A 234 12.99 -36.09 17.17
N SER A 235 13.15 -35.08 18.04
CA SER A 235 12.15 -34.69 19.03
C SER A 235 10.89 -34.09 18.39
N PHE A 236 11.02 -33.21 17.40
CA PHE A 236 9.86 -32.50 16.83
C PHE A 236 9.06 -33.32 15.82
N ARG A 237 9.68 -34.35 15.23
CA ARG A 237 9.06 -35.16 14.18
C ARG A 237 7.78 -35.86 14.62
N TYR A 238 7.75 -36.36 15.84
CA TYR A 238 6.66 -37.19 16.35
C TYR A 238 5.58 -36.38 17.07
N ILE A 239 5.90 -35.13 17.46
CA ILE A 239 4.98 -34.27 18.21
C ILE A 239 3.88 -33.73 17.30
N ILE A 240 4.23 -33.37 16.06
CA ILE A 240 3.28 -32.79 15.11
C ILE A 240 2.98 -33.84 14.06
N SER A 241 1.75 -34.36 14.04
CA SER A 241 1.30 -35.32 13.02
C SER A 241 0.75 -34.60 11.80
N ASP A 242 0.03 -33.50 12.00
CA ASP A 242 -0.63 -32.72 10.95
C ASP A 242 0.38 -32.02 10.01
N PRO A 243 0.33 -32.29 8.69
CA PRO A 243 1.20 -31.62 7.71
C PRO A 243 1.02 -30.10 7.66
N MET A 244 -0.18 -29.56 7.89
CA MET A 244 -0.40 -28.10 7.81
C MET A 244 0.19 -27.39 9.02
N ALA A 245 -0.02 -27.93 10.23
CA ALA A 245 0.67 -27.48 11.42
C ALA A 245 2.20 -27.50 11.27
N LYS A 246 2.78 -28.51 10.58
CA LYS A 246 4.22 -28.54 10.30
C LYS A 246 4.68 -27.35 9.49
N TRP A 247 3.96 -26.98 8.43
CA TRP A 247 4.29 -25.80 7.64
C TRP A 247 4.17 -24.50 8.44
N GLY A 248 3.13 -24.37 9.26
CA GLY A 248 2.96 -23.21 10.15
C GLY A 248 4.11 -23.09 11.17
N VAL A 249 4.48 -24.20 11.82
CA VAL A 249 5.61 -24.23 12.76
C VAL A 249 6.94 -23.99 12.05
N ALA A 250 7.13 -24.53 10.85
CA ALA A 250 8.31 -24.28 10.04
C ALA A 250 8.44 -22.79 9.67
N LEU A 251 7.32 -22.13 9.33
CA LEU A 251 7.29 -20.70 9.04
C LEU A 251 7.65 -19.90 10.29
N ALA A 252 7.02 -20.18 11.43
CA ALA A 252 7.27 -19.48 12.69
C ALA A 252 8.73 -19.63 13.17
N LEU A 253 9.27 -20.85 13.14
CA LEU A 253 10.67 -21.12 13.44
C LEU A 253 11.59 -20.44 12.42
N GLY A 254 11.21 -20.47 11.15
CA GLY A 254 11.92 -19.79 10.07
C GLY A 254 12.10 -18.30 10.33
N THR A 255 11.00 -17.62 10.64
CA THR A 255 10.97 -16.19 10.97
C THR A 255 11.74 -15.85 12.24
N ALA A 256 11.86 -16.78 13.20
CA ALA A 256 12.58 -16.56 14.45
C ALA A 256 14.10 -16.80 14.32
N VAL A 257 14.50 -17.84 13.57
CA VAL A 257 15.91 -18.26 13.46
C VAL A 257 16.72 -17.33 12.56
N TRP A 258 16.13 -16.85 11.46
CA TRP A 258 16.88 -16.01 10.51
C TRP A 258 17.43 -14.71 11.12
N PRO A 259 16.64 -13.91 11.87
CA PRO A 259 17.17 -12.70 12.52
C PRO A 259 18.33 -13.01 13.47
N ILE A 260 18.24 -14.08 14.25
CA ILE A 260 19.29 -14.52 15.17
C ILE A 260 20.54 -14.93 14.39
N GLY A 261 20.38 -15.75 13.34
CA GLY A 261 21.48 -16.18 12.48
C GLY A 261 22.17 -15.00 11.79
N TRP A 262 21.40 -14.01 11.36
CA TRP A 262 21.95 -12.81 10.72
C TRP A 262 22.70 -11.90 11.68
N TYR A 263 22.15 -11.73 12.89
CA TYR A 263 22.81 -10.99 13.95
C TYR A 263 24.12 -11.66 14.38
N LEU A 264 24.12 -12.98 14.63
CA LEU A 264 25.32 -13.72 15.00
C LEU A 264 26.38 -13.69 13.90
N LEU A 265 26.00 -13.84 12.63
CA LEU A 265 26.95 -13.73 11.53
C LEU A 265 27.57 -12.33 11.47
N SER A 266 26.77 -11.28 11.67
CA SER A 266 27.23 -9.89 11.66
C SER A 266 28.17 -9.61 12.84
N LEU A 267 27.87 -10.11 14.04
CA LEU A 267 28.75 -10.02 15.21
C LEU A 267 30.12 -10.68 14.99
N LEU A 268 30.16 -11.76 14.21
CA LEU A 268 31.40 -12.44 13.82
C LEU A 268 32.14 -11.74 12.68
N GLY A 269 31.68 -10.57 12.22
CA GLY A 269 32.23 -9.84 11.09
C GLY A 269 31.91 -10.46 9.73
N GLY A 270 31.06 -11.50 9.68
CA GLY A 270 30.62 -12.14 8.46
C GLY A 270 29.64 -11.29 7.67
N ARG A 271 29.47 -11.60 6.38
CA ARG A 271 28.53 -10.94 5.46
C ARG A 271 27.75 -11.97 4.66
N PHE A 272 26.45 -11.77 4.50
CA PHE A 272 25.69 -12.56 3.53
C PHE A 272 25.95 -12.04 2.12
N SER A 273 26.72 -12.80 1.34
CA SER A 273 26.81 -12.59 -0.10
C SER A 273 25.70 -13.35 -0.83
N GLY A 274 25.32 -12.89 -2.03
CA GLY A 274 24.34 -13.59 -2.86
C GLY A 274 24.72 -15.07 -3.11
N GLY A 275 26.01 -15.35 -3.34
CA GLY A 275 26.51 -16.71 -3.51
C GLY A 275 26.34 -17.59 -2.27
N LEU A 276 26.59 -17.04 -1.07
CA LEU A 276 26.41 -17.77 0.19
C LEU A 276 24.93 -18.06 0.47
N LEU A 277 24.03 -17.11 0.17
CA LEU A 277 22.59 -17.31 0.29
C LEU A 277 22.10 -18.45 -0.63
N TRP A 278 22.56 -18.49 -1.88
CA TRP A 278 22.26 -19.59 -2.80
C TRP A 278 22.80 -20.93 -2.32
N ALA A 279 24.05 -20.96 -1.84
CA ALA A 279 24.66 -22.16 -1.29
C ALA A 279 23.86 -22.70 -0.09
N LEU A 280 23.45 -21.82 0.84
CA LEU A 280 22.61 -22.19 1.98
C LEU A 280 21.24 -22.72 1.54
N LEU A 281 20.59 -22.05 0.58
CA LEU A 281 19.30 -22.47 0.08
C LEU A 281 19.37 -23.88 -0.54
N ILE A 282 20.29 -24.09 -1.49
CA ILE A 282 20.42 -25.35 -2.21
C ILE A 282 20.85 -26.47 -1.25
N SER A 283 21.90 -26.25 -0.46
CA SER A 283 22.42 -27.27 0.46
C SER A 283 21.42 -27.60 1.57
N GLY A 284 20.71 -26.61 2.11
CA GLY A 284 19.71 -26.83 3.15
C GLY A 284 18.51 -27.64 2.66
N TRP A 285 17.97 -27.33 1.47
CA TRP A 285 16.88 -28.14 0.90
C TRP A 285 17.33 -29.55 0.50
N LEU A 286 18.53 -29.71 -0.05
CA LEU A 286 19.10 -31.05 -0.31
C LEU A 286 19.27 -31.85 0.98
N LEU A 287 19.71 -31.21 2.07
CA LEU A 287 19.83 -31.84 3.38
C LEU A 287 18.47 -32.25 3.94
N ILE A 288 17.44 -31.39 3.84
CA ILE A 288 16.06 -31.72 4.25
C ILE A 288 15.57 -32.95 3.48
N LEU A 289 15.74 -32.98 2.15
CA LEU A 289 15.33 -34.12 1.32
C LEU A 289 16.09 -35.40 1.67
N PHE A 290 17.40 -35.31 1.89
CA PHE A 290 18.23 -36.44 2.31
C PHE A 290 17.78 -37.01 3.67
N LEU A 291 17.61 -36.14 4.67
CA LEU A 291 17.12 -36.53 5.99
C LEU A 291 15.74 -37.15 5.87
N HIS A 292 14.81 -36.53 5.15
CA HIS A 292 13.47 -37.06 4.94
C HIS A 292 13.49 -38.48 4.32
N ARG A 293 14.30 -38.69 3.28
CA ARG A 293 14.49 -40.01 2.64
C ARG A 293 15.12 -41.05 3.57
N LYS A 294 16.14 -40.68 4.34
CA LYS A 294 16.78 -41.59 5.32
C LYS A 294 15.78 -42.05 6.38
N ASN A 295 14.94 -41.12 6.84
CA ASN A 295 14.01 -41.35 7.94
C ASN A 295 12.79 -42.17 7.53
N THR A 296 12.24 -41.94 6.35
CA THR A 296 11.17 -42.78 5.78
C THR A 296 11.64 -44.23 5.60
N LYS A 297 12.90 -44.45 5.18
CA LYS A 297 13.50 -45.80 5.12
C LYS A 297 13.59 -46.48 6.49
N ILE A 298 14.02 -45.76 7.54
CA ILE A 298 14.12 -46.32 8.91
C ILE A 298 12.75 -46.68 9.46
N GLN A 299 11.74 -45.83 9.26
CA GLN A 299 10.37 -46.12 9.68
C GLN A 299 9.81 -47.39 9.03
N ARG A 300 10.03 -47.56 7.72
CA ARG A 300 9.63 -48.79 7.01
C ARG A 300 10.33 -50.05 7.53
N LYS A 301 11.57 -49.94 8.02
CA LYS A 301 12.32 -51.07 8.60
C LYS A 301 11.86 -51.44 10.01
N ASN A 302 11.55 -50.44 10.84
CA ASN A 302 11.20 -50.66 12.25
C ASN A 302 9.73 -51.03 12.45
N TYR A 303 8.87 -50.71 11.48
CA TYR A 303 7.51 -51.21 11.38
C TYR A 303 7.38 -52.02 10.10
N PRO A 304 7.96 -53.24 10.03
CA PRO A 304 7.67 -54.14 8.95
C PRO A 304 6.17 -54.43 9.03
N SER A 305 5.42 -53.76 8.15
CA SER A 305 3.98 -53.85 8.03
C SER A 305 3.50 -55.27 8.23
N ASP A 306 2.83 -55.52 9.35
CA ASP A 306 2.14 -56.77 9.60
C ASP A 306 1.10 -56.90 8.47
N ARG A 307 1.37 -57.82 7.54
CA ARG A 307 0.81 -57.90 6.17
C ARG A 307 -0.70 -58.19 6.10
N ARG A 308 -1.45 -58.05 7.20
CA ARG A 308 -2.84 -58.51 7.32
C ARG A 308 -3.90 -57.42 7.48
N SER A 309 -3.56 -56.13 7.38
CA SER A 309 -4.58 -55.07 7.36
C SER A 309 -4.87 -54.62 5.92
N PRO A 310 -6.14 -54.55 5.49
CA PRO A 310 -6.50 -54.35 4.09
C PRO A 310 -6.18 -52.91 3.65
N THR A 311 -5.45 -52.82 2.53
CA THR A 311 -5.39 -51.69 1.59
C THR A 311 -5.38 -50.27 2.19
N PRO A 312 -4.20 -49.65 2.39
CA PRO A 312 -4.14 -48.20 2.49
C PRO A 312 -4.48 -47.64 1.12
N SER A 313 -5.66 -47.01 0.99
CA SER A 313 -6.04 -46.24 -0.19
C SER A 313 -4.92 -45.22 -0.48
N PRO A 314 -4.22 -45.32 -1.62
CA PRO A 314 -3.29 -44.30 -2.03
C PRO A 314 -4.10 -43.11 -2.55
N LEU A 315 -3.60 -41.89 -2.34
CA LEU A 315 -4.23 -40.60 -2.70
C LEU A 315 -5.39 -40.23 -1.74
N HIS A 316 -5.28 -39.30 -0.78
CA HIS A 316 -4.70 -37.96 -0.83
C HIS A 316 -4.37 -37.48 0.60
N PRO A 317 -3.09 -37.36 1.01
CA PRO A 317 -2.74 -36.89 2.37
C PRO A 317 -3.10 -35.42 2.64
N PHE A 318 -3.40 -34.64 1.59
CA PHE A 318 -3.69 -33.21 1.71
C PHE A 318 -5.16 -32.87 1.93
N THR A 319 -6.10 -33.72 1.50
CA THR A 319 -7.54 -33.39 1.55
C THR A 319 -8.23 -33.93 2.79
N GLN A 320 -7.70 -34.99 3.42
CA GLN A 320 -8.38 -35.68 4.52
C GLN A 320 -8.27 -34.97 5.89
N ASN A 321 -7.29 -34.08 6.07
CA ASN A 321 -7.06 -33.37 7.34
C ASN A 321 -7.24 -31.85 7.23
N TRP A 322 -7.90 -31.36 6.18
CA TRP A 322 -8.13 -29.92 6.06
C TRP A 322 -9.23 -29.46 7.02
N HIS A 323 -8.79 -29.04 8.21
CA HIS A 323 -9.65 -28.45 9.23
C HIS A 323 -10.05 -27.01 8.88
N LYS A 324 -11.22 -26.56 9.37
CA LYS A 324 -11.74 -25.22 9.10
C LYS A 324 -10.81 -24.12 9.64
N GLU A 325 -10.13 -24.45 10.72
CA GLU A 325 -9.11 -23.66 11.39
C GLU A 325 -7.95 -23.35 10.45
N HIS A 326 -7.52 -24.30 9.60
CA HIS A 326 -6.47 -24.05 8.60
C HIS A 326 -6.96 -23.09 7.51
N THR A 327 -8.23 -23.19 7.11
CA THR A 327 -8.82 -22.26 6.14
C THR A 327 -8.81 -20.83 6.70
N LEU A 328 -9.24 -20.67 7.96
CA LEU A 328 -9.26 -19.37 8.62
C LEU A 328 -7.85 -18.79 8.75
N LEU A 329 -6.87 -19.58 9.22
CA LEU A 329 -5.49 -19.13 9.35
C LEU A 329 -4.86 -18.78 8.00
N PHE A 330 -5.12 -19.58 6.97
CA PHE A 330 -4.65 -19.31 5.62
C PHE A 330 -5.26 -18.01 5.07
N LEU A 331 -6.56 -17.80 5.25
CA LEU A 331 -7.23 -16.56 4.86
C LEU A 331 -6.65 -15.36 5.62
N LEU A 332 -6.44 -15.47 6.93
CA LEU A 332 -5.83 -14.41 7.74
C LEU A 332 -4.41 -14.08 7.27
N LEU A 333 -3.61 -15.10 6.95
CA LEU A 333 -2.25 -14.92 6.43
C LEU A 333 -2.27 -14.26 5.05
N LEU A 334 -3.17 -14.70 4.17
CA LEU A 334 -3.34 -14.12 2.84
C LEU A 334 -3.80 -12.67 2.91
N THR A 335 -4.76 -12.35 3.78
CA THR A 335 -5.22 -10.98 4.02
C THR A 335 -4.11 -10.13 4.61
N GLY A 336 -3.38 -10.62 5.61
CA GLY A 336 -2.25 -9.91 6.21
C GLY A 336 -1.13 -9.64 5.20
N LEU A 337 -0.82 -10.61 4.35
CA LEU A 337 0.14 -10.45 3.26
C LEU A 337 -0.34 -9.43 2.23
N ALA A 338 -1.60 -9.50 1.81
CA ALA A 338 -2.18 -8.56 0.86
C ALA A 338 -2.13 -7.12 1.38
N VAL A 339 -2.54 -6.90 2.64
CA VAL A 339 -2.45 -5.59 3.31
C VAL A 339 -0.99 -5.13 3.38
N ARG A 340 -0.06 -6.03 3.71
CA ARG A 340 1.37 -5.68 3.79
C ARG A 340 1.96 -5.31 2.43
N LEU A 341 1.58 -6.02 1.36
CA LEU A 341 2.00 -5.70 -0.01
C LEU A 341 1.44 -4.36 -0.48
N LEU A 342 0.20 -4.02 -0.12
CA LEU A 342 -0.37 -2.70 -0.39
C LEU A 342 0.35 -1.60 0.41
N ALA A 343 0.70 -1.87 1.67
CA ALA A 343 1.42 -0.92 2.53
C ALA A 343 2.85 -0.61 2.04
N VAL A 344 3.57 -1.60 1.49
CA VAL A 344 4.93 -1.40 0.94
C VAL A 344 4.94 -0.48 -0.31
N ARG A 345 3.78 -0.25 -0.94
CA ARG A 345 3.64 0.67 -2.07
C ARG A 345 3.15 2.06 -1.66
N ASP A 346 3.29 2.39 -0.38
CA ASP A 346 2.87 3.66 0.22
C ASP A 346 1.37 3.97 0.06
N ILE A 347 0.56 2.94 -0.24
CA ILE A 347 -0.87 3.11 -0.53
C ILE A 347 -1.69 3.17 0.78
N VAL A 348 -1.21 2.53 1.85
CA VAL A 348 -1.86 2.51 3.16
C VAL A 348 -0.81 2.42 4.27
N PHE A 349 -0.53 3.53 4.96
CA PHE A 349 0.17 3.48 6.24
C PHE A 349 -0.78 3.81 7.38
N PRO A 350 -0.95 2.89 8.33
CA PRO A 350 -1.27 3.30 9.68
C PRO A 350 -0.15 4.23 10.19
N PRO A 351 -0.45 5.40 10.77
CA PRO A 351 0.55 6.39 11.19
C PRO A 351 1.55 5.90 12.25
N TRP A 352 1.39 4.68 12.80
CA TRP A 352 2.27 4.10 13.81
C TRP A 352 3.40 3.23 13.25
N VAL A 353 3.42 2.94 11.95
CA VAL A 353 4.50 2.16 11.33
C VAL A 353 5.52 3.12 10.70
N ASP A 354 6.68 3.29 11.33
CA ASP A 354 7.80 4.08 10.80
C ASP A 354 8.42 3.37 9.59
N SER A 355 7.79 3.54 8.42
CA SER A 355 8.19 2.92 7.16
C SER A 355 9.57 3.38 6.70
N VAL A 356 9.94 4.63 6.99
CA VAL A 356 11.24 5.22 6.66
C VAL A 356 12.37 4.48 7.37
N ARG A 357 12.25 4.21 8.68
CA ARG A 357 13.28 3.46 9.42
C ARG A 357 13.37 2.00 8.94
N HIS A 358 12.25 1.35 8.65
CA HIS A 358 12.27 -0.03 8.15
C HIS A 358 12.89 -0.12 6.75
N GLY A 359 12.59 0.84 5.88
CA GLY A 359 13.18 0.95 4.55
C GLY A 359 14.69 1.18 4.63
N LEU A 360 15.13 2.09 5.51
CA LEU A 360 16.55 2.37 5.71
C LEU A 360 17.32 1.16 6.27
N ILE A 361 16.77 0.47 7.28
CA ILE A 361 17.38 -0.75 7.82
C ILE A 361 17.51 -1.82 6.72
N THR A 362 16.46 -2.03 5.93
CA THR A 362 16.47 -3.03 4.85
C THR A 362 17.47 -2.66 3.75
N ALA A 363 17.55 -1.37 3.38
CA ALA A 363 18.51 -0.88 2.40
C ALA A 363 19.96 -1.06 2.88
N VAL A 364 20.25 -0.71 4.13
CA VAL A 364 21.59 -0.90 4.72
C VAL A 364 21.94 -2.38 4.79
N MET A 365 21.01 -3.24 5.19
CA MET A 365 21.24 -4.70 5.19
C MET A 365 21.47 -5.25 3.78
N SER A 366 20.73 -4.78 2.78
CA SER A 366 20.91 -5.20 1.38
C SER A 366 22.24 -4.75 0.79
N GLN A 367 22.73 -3.56 1.17
CA GLN A 367 23.99 -3.02 0.65
C GLN A 367 25.21 -3.60 1.36
N SER A 368 25.16 -3.75 2.69
CA SER A 368 26.29 -4.20 3.51
C SER A 368 26.34 -5.72 3.70
N GLY A 369 25.21 -6.41 3.55
CA GLY A 369 25.05 -7.81 3.94
C GLY A 369 25.13 -8.05 5.45
N GLN A 370 25.01 -7.00 6.27
CA GLN A 370 25.16 -7.01 7.73
C GLN A 370 24.03 -6.24 8.42
N THR A 371 23.72 -6.59 9.66
CA THR A 371 22.93 -5.71 10.52
C THR A 371 23.78 -4.55 11.03
N ILE A 372 23.20 -3.37 11.19
CA ILE A 372 23.85 -2.25 11.88
C ILE A 372 24.02 -2.67 13.34
N THR A 373 25.27 -2.92 13.76
CA THR A 373 25.65 -3.26 15.14
C THR A 373 26.16 -2.04 15.88
#